data_AF-A0A3A4JZQ1-F1
#
_entry.id   AF-A0A3A4JZQ1-F1
#
_cell.length_a   1.000
_cell.length_b   1.000
_cell.length_c   1.000
_cell.angle_alpha   90.00
_cell.angle_beta   90.00
_cell.angle_gamma   90.00
#
_symmetry.space_group_name_H-M   'P 1'
#
loop_
_entity.id
_entity.type
_entity.pdbx_description
1 polymer ?
#
loop_
_entity_poly.entity_id
_entity_poly.type
_entity_poly.pdbx_seq_one_letter_code
_entity_poly.pdbx_strand_id
1 'polypeptide(L)' 'MSETRVTSSETKDLLEMLKHEHARLEGRLDELKSCRYLTSSEYQRLAELKKLKLKTKDRIEFILRRAR' A
#
# COMPACT_ATOMS: atom_id res chain seq x y z
N MET A 1 -15.03 17.57 -21.00
CA MET A 1 -14.27 16.94 -19.91
C MET A 1 -15.07 15.75 -19.44
N SER A 2 -14.65 14.54 -19.80
CA SER A 2 -15.42 13.32 -19.57
C SER A 2 -15.32 12.93 -18.11
N GLU A 3 -16.42 13.08 -17.37
CA GLU A 3 -16.55 12.53 -16.01
C GLU A 3 -16.49 11.01 -16.10
N THR A 4 -15.35 10.42 -15.77
CA THR A 4 -15.21 8.97 -15.62
C THR A 4 -16.07 8.56 -14.42
N ARG A 5 -17.28 8.05 -14.69
CA ARG A 5 -18.09 7.36 -13.68
C ARG A 5 -17.35 6.09 -13.30
N VAL A 6 -16.47 6.19 -12.30
CA VAL A 6 -15.88 5.01 -11.67
C VAL A 6 -17.04 4.20 -11.10
N THR A 7 -17.22 3.01 -11.63
CA THR A 7 -18.30 2.11 -11.23
C THR A 7 -17.99 1.52 -9.84
N SER A 8 -19.04 1.09 -9.13
CA SER A 8 -18.87 0.43 -7.82
C SER A 8 -18.00 -0.83 -7.91
N SER A 9 -17.98 -1.51 -9.07
CA SER A 9 -17.11 -2.66 -9.34
C SER A 9 -15.64 -2.27 -9.41
N GLU A 10 -15.28 -1.25 -10.20
CA GLU A 10 -13.89 -0.80 -10.34
C GLU A 10 -13.31 -0.29 -9.02
N THR A 11 -14.15 0.32 -8.18
CA THR A 11 -13.75 0.77 -6.84
C THR A 11 -13.42 -0.41 -5.93
N LYS A 12 -14.20 -1.51 -6.03
CA LYS A 12 -13.97 -2.74 -5.29
C LYS A 12 -12.69 -3.44 -5.76
N ASP A 13 -12.48 -3.54 -7.06
CA ASP A 13 -11.27 -4.15 -7.63
C ASP A 13 -10.01 -3.36 -7.25
N LEU A 14 -10.08 -2.03 -7.31
CA LEU A 14 -9.00 -1.16 -6.84
C LEU A 14 -8.72 -1.33 -5.34
N LEU A 15 -9.76 -1.47 -4.52
CA LEU A 15 -9.61 -1.69 -3.09
C LEU A 15 -8.92 -3.03 -2.80
N GLU A 16 -9.30 -4.11 -3.48
CA GLU A 16 -8.66 -5.41 -3.32
C GLU A 16 -7.21 -5.39 -3.80
N MET A 17 -6.91 -4.74 -4.94
CA MET A 17 -5.53 -4.54 -5.38
C MET A 17 -4.68 -3.80 -4.35
N LEU A 18 -5.21 -2.72 -3.75
CA LEU A 18 -4.49 -1.95 -2.74
C LEU A 18 -4.28 -2.75 -1.45
N LYS A 19 -5.24 -3.59 -1.04
CA LYS A 19 -5.07 -4.50 0.10
C LYS A 19 -3.97 -5.53 -0.14
N HIS A 20 -3.95 -6.14 -1.33
CA HIS A 20 -2.88 -7.06 -1.72
C HIS A 20 -1.51 -6.38 -1.73
N GLU A 21 -1.43 -5.16 -2.28
CA GLU A 21 -0.21 -4.37 -2.25
C GLU A 21 0.24 -4.07 -0.82
N HIS A 22 -0.69 -3.67 0.06
CA HIS A 22 -0.39 -3.41 1.46
C HIS A 22 0.15 -4.65 2.18
N ALA A 23 -0.49 -5.81 1.98
CA ALA A 23 -0.03 -7.08 2.55
C ALA A 23 1.36 -7.48 2.03
N ARG A 24 1.64 -7.27 0.73
CA ARG A 24 2.97 -7.53 0.15
C ARG A 24 4.05 -6.63 0.77
N LEU A 25 3.73 -5.35 0.97
CA LEU A 25 4.64 -4.40 1.61
C LEU A 25 4.89 -4.76 3.08
N GLU A 26 3.88 -5.28 3.78
CA GLU A 26 4.04 -5.82 5.14
C GLU A 26 4.98 -7.02 5.18
N GLY A 27 4.75 -8.03 4.32
CA GLY A 27 5.63 -9.19 4.23
C GLY A 27 7.09 -8.80 3.97
N ARG A 28 7.32 -7.86 3.04
CA ARG A 28 8.69 -7.39 2.74
C ARG A 28 9.34 -6.61 3.88
N LEU A 29 8.55 -5.86 4.65
CA LEU A 29 9.05 -5.20 5.86
C LEU A 29 9.41 -6.20 6.95
N ASP A 30 8.63 -7.27 7.10
CA ASP A 30 8.88 -8.29 8.12
C ASP A 30 10.09 -9.16 7.76
N GLU A 31 10.30 -9.47 6.48
CA GLU A 31 11.55 -10.07 5.98
C GLU A 31 12.77 -9.22 6.39
N LEU A 32 12.75 -7.91 6.12
CA LEU A 32 13.86 -7.02 6.48
C LEU A 32 14.02 -6.85 8.00
N LYS A 33 12.94 -6.84 8.77
CA LYS A 33 13.03 -6.79 10.24
C LYS A 33 13.56 -8.08 10.85
N SER A 34 13.38 -9.21 10.19
CA SER A 34 13.91 -10.50 10.65
C SER A 34 15.44 -10.57 10.55
N CYS A 35 16.06 -9.71 9.74
CA CYS A 35 17.51 -9.58 9.66
C CYS A 35 18.06 -8.89 10.93
N ARG A 36 18.99 -9.58 11.61
CA ARG A 36 19.61 -9.10 12.85
C ARG A 36 20.45 -7.83 12.68
N TYR A 37 20.99 -7.63 11.48
CA TYR A 37 21.74 -6.44 11.09
C TYR A 37 21.35 -6.09 9.66
N LEU A 38 21.00 -4.83 9.44
CA LEU A 38 20.72 -4.29 8.12
C LEU A 38 21.90 -3.43 7.68
N THR A 39 22.26 -3.56 6.41
CA THR A 39 23.18 -2.66 5.72
C THR A 39 22.51 -1.29 5.50
N SER A 40 23.31 -0.26 5.19
CA SER A 40 22.79 1.09 4.91
C SER A 40 21.77 1.11 3.77
N SER A 41 22.01 0.33 2.71
CA SER A 41 21.07 0.17 1.59
C SER A 41 19.77 -0.50 2.01
N GLU A 42 19.82 -1.49 2.90
CA GLU A 42 18.63 -2.15 3.43
C GLU A 42 17.82 -1.24 4.37
N TYR A 43 18.49 -0.38 5.15
CA TYR A 43 17.80 0.65 5.93
C TYR A 43 17.08 1.68 5.05
N GLN A 44 17.71 2.12 3.96
CA GLN A 44 17.06 2.99 2.98
C GLN A 44 15.85 2.28 2.36
N ARG A 45 16.02 1.00 1.97
CA ARG A 45 14.92 0.21 1.41
C ARG A 45 13.76 0.04 2.40
N LEU A 46 14.06 -0.16 3.68
CA LEU A 46 13.07 -0.26 4.75
C LEU A 46 12.30 1.07 4.92
N ALA A 47 12.99 2.21 4.84
CA ALA A 47 12.35 3.53 4.87
C ALA A 47 11.42 3.75 3.66
N GLU A 48 11.85 3.36 2.46
CA GLU A 48 11.04 3.40 1.24
C GLU A 48 9.77 2.53 1.36
N LEU A 49 9.93 1.29 1.83
CA LEU A 49 8.81 0.36 2.01
C LEU A 49 7.79 0.87 3.04
N LYS A 50 8.26 1.46 4.14
CA LYS A 50 7.38 2.13 5.12
C LYS A 50 6.59 3.28 4.50
N LYS A 51 7.25 4.11 3.68
CA LYS A 51 6.61 5.23 2.98
C LYS A 51 5.58 4.74 1.96
N LEU A 52 5.88 3.69 1.21
CA LEU A 52 4.94 3.07 0.28
C LEU A 52 3.74 2.48 1.01
N LYS A 53 3.96 1.75 2.11
CA LYS A 53 2.88 1.17 2.93
C LYS A 53 1.92 2.25 3.44
N LEU A 54 2.47 3.35 3.96
CA LEU A 54 1.67 4.48 4.45
C LEU A 54 0.81 5.07 3.32
N LYS A 55 1.40 5.33 2.14
CA LYS A 55 0.66 5.85 0.97
C LYS A 55 -0.44 4.90 0.51
N THR A 56 -0.19 3.59 0.52
CA THR A 56 -1.19 2.58 0.15
C THR A 56 -2.33 2.57 1.16
N LYS A 57 -2.03 2.64 2.46
CA LYS A 57 -3.04 2.75 3.52
C LYS A 57 -3.89 4.02 3.35
N ASP A 58 -3.27 5.17 3.09
CA ASP A 58 -3.98 6.44 2.90
C ASP A 58 -4.94 6.37 1.69
N ARG A 59 -4.53 5.70 0.61
CA ARG A 59 -5.37 5.45 -0.56
C ARG A 59 -6.56 4.54 -0.24
N ILE A 60 -6.35 3.47 0.54
CA ILE A 60 -7.42 2.58 1.01
C ILE A 60 -8.42 3.38 1.84
N GLU A 61 -7.95 4.16 2.82
CA GLU A 61 -8.81 4.99 3.67
C GLU A 61 -9.61 6.00 2.85
N PHE A 62 -8.99 6.64 1.85
CA PHE A 62 -9.67 7.58 0.97
C PHE A 62 -10.83 6.91 0.21
N ILE A 63 -10.60 5.73 -0.37
CA ILE A 63 -11.63 4.97 -1.08
C ILE A 63 -12.77 4.56 -0.13
N LEU A 64 -12.43 4.04 1.05
CA LEU A 64 -13.42 3.63 2.05
C LEU A 64 -14.27 4.79 2.55
N ARG A 65 -13.67 5.98 2.73
CA ARG A 65 -14.41 7.20 3.13
C ARG A 65 -15.34 7.69 2.04
N ARG A 66 -14.96 7.54 0.76
CA ARG A 66 -15.78 7.95 -0.39
C ARG A 66 -16.92 6.96 -0.70
N ALA A 67 -16.79 5.71 -0.26
CA ALA A 67 -17.80 4.67 -0.45
C ALA A 67 -18.86 4.60 0.66
N ARG A 68 -18.70 5.38 1.74
CA ARG A 68 -19.74 5.62 2.75
C ARG A 68 -20.63 6.77 2.33
#